data_AF-A0A7W6G823-F1
#
_entry.id   AF-A0A7W6G823-F1
#
_cell.length_a   1.000
_cell.length_b   1.000
_cell.length_c   1.000
_cell.angle_alpha   90.00
_cell.angle_beta   90.00
_cell.angle_gamma   90.00
#
_symmetry.space_group_name_H-M   'P 1'
#
loop_
_entity.id
_entity.type
_entity.pdbx_description
1 polymer ?
#
loop_
_entity_poly.entity_id
_entity_poly.type
_entity_poly.pdbx_seq_one_letter_code
_entity_poly.pdbx_strand_id
1 'polypeptide(L)'
;MTTFPDVPAFTGFNTPSRVEANVHDLDVRGTIPPEMDGCFYRVQPEHQFPPLLGNDIAFNGDGMISMFRFKDGRVDFTQRWAKTDKWKLENEAGRALFGAYRNPLTDDESVKGKIRGTANTNAYIHGGRLYALKEDSPALVMDPVSLETQGYTDFDGRMKGETFTAHPKTDPATGNMCGFGYASKGLLTRDMTYYEISPEGELLYDVWFEVPYYCMMHDFAITPDYALFSVMPMTSSWERLKAGKPHFGFDTAQPTYLAVMPRRAGTTAQDIRWFKGGNCFTAHVMNAHQDGTKLHLDLPVAANNMMPFFPDINDAPFDPAAGATYLTRWSVDLAQNEEEYRSQRLSGMIGEFPRIDDRFTGQKNRYGWMVVIDPAQPVEAKGGSAGGWVMNTLGFVDLESGTEQKWWCGPVSSIQEPCFVPRPGSEREGDGWIVMVCNRLESHSSDLLIFEATNIAAGPVATIAIPVRLRFGLHGNWAEANAVKALEEA
;
A
#
# COMPACT_ATOMS: atom_id res chain seq x y z
N MET A 1 -9.92 -18.31 27.09
CA MET A 1 -10.55 -18.79 25.84
C MET A 1 -10.76 -17.57 24.96
N THR A 2 -10.23 -17.58 23.75
CA THR A 2 -10.27 -16.42 22.84
C THR A 2 -11.50 -16.55 21.95
N THR A 3 -12.43 -15.59 22.02
CA THR A 3 -13.66 -15.59 21.20
C THR A 3 -13.69 -14.30 20.39
N PHE A 4 -13.57 -14.41 19.07
CA PHE A 4 -13.72 -13.25 18.19
C PHE A 4 -15.20 -12.84 18.07
N PRO A 5 -15.48 -11.55 17.84
CA PRO A 5 -16.84 -11.07 17.69
C PRO A 5 -17.54 -11.64 16.45
N ASP A 6 -18.83 -11.94 16.55
CA ASP A 6 -19.66 -12.40 15.43
C ASP A 6 -20.17 -11.21 14.59
N VAL A 7 -19.24 -10.55 13.89
CA VAL A 7 -19.51 -9.37 13.05
C VAL A 7 -18.76 -9.49 11.71
N PRO A 8 -19.16 -8.76 10.65
CA PRO A 8 -18.56 -8.88 9.32
C PRO A 8 -17.03 -8.68 9.26
N ALA A 9 -16.45 -7.91 10.19
CA ALA A 9 -15.00 -7.71 10.27
C ALA A 9 -14.20 -8.95 10.71
N PHE A 10 -14.87 -9.98 11.26
CA PHE A 10 -14.26 -11.19 11.82
C PHE A 10 -14.92 -12.50 11.36
N THR A 11 -15.83 -12.43 10.39
CA THR A 11 -16.58 -13.59 9.86
C THR A 11 -16.46 -13.67 8.34
N GLY A 12 -16.86 -14.81 7.76
CA GLY A 12 -16.77 -15.05 6.32
C GLY A 12 -15.32 -14.99 5.82
N PHE A 13 -15.07 -14.20 4.77
CA PHE A 13 -13.70 -13.98 4.27
C PHE A 13 -12.77 -13.37 5.34
N ASN A 14 -13.31 -12.56 6.26
CA ASN A 14 -12.55 -11.88 7.31
C ASN A 14 -12.36 -12.73 8.57
N THR A 15 -12.73 -14.02 8.55
CA THR A 15 -12.42 -14.92 9.67
C THR A 15 -10.92 -14.93 9.96
N PRO A 16 -10.50 -14.75 11.22
CA PRO A 16 -9.09 -14.84 11.62
C PRO A 16 -8.42 -16.14 11.16
N SER A 17 -7.26 -16.01 10.53
CA SER A 17 -6.38 -17.12 10.16
C SER A 17 -5.30 -17.29 11.24
N ARG A 18 -4.46 -16.27 11.44
CA ARG A 18 -3.37 -16.22 12.45
C ARG A 18 -2.31 -17.34 12.31
N VAL A 19 -2.19 -17.91 11.13
CA VAL A 19 -1.28 -19.02 10.85
C VAL A 19 0.11 -18.48 10.48
N GLU A 20 1.14 -18.93 11.20
CA GLU A 20 2.53 -18.88 10.72
C GLU A 20 2.87 -20.25 10.11
N ALA A 21 3.54 -20.27 8.95
CA ALA A 21 3.79 -21.51 8.23
C ALA A 21 5.07 -21.46 7.39
N ASN A 22 5.59 -22.64 7.04
CA ASN A 22 6.58 -22.85 5.99
C ASN A 22 6.10 -24.01 5.12
N VAL A 23 6.11 -23.83 3.81
CA VAL A 23 5.74 -24.87 2.85
C VAL A 23 6.73 -24.79 1.70
N HIS A 24 7.36 -25.92 1.38
CA HIS A 24 8.30 -26.03 0.27
C HIS A 24 7.60 -26.59 -0.95
N ASP A 25 8.01 -26.11 -2.13
CA ASP A 25 7.59 -26.61 -3.44
C ASP A 25 6.07 -26.70 -3.58
N LEU A 26 5.41 -25.55 -3.57
CA LEU A 26 3.95 -25.44 -3.69
C LEU A 26 3.42 -26.15 -4.95
N ASP A 27 2.17 -26.61 -4.91
CA ASP A 27 1.51 -27.26 -6.05
C ASP A 27 1.25 -26.26 -7.19
N VAL A 28 1.69 -26.60 -8.41
CA VAL A 28 1.69 -25.70 -9.57
C VAL A 28 0.88 -26.29 -10.72
N ARG A 29 0.02 -25.45 -11.31
CA ARG A 29 -0.60 -25.68 -12.62
C ARG A 29 -0.06 -24.68 -13.63
N GLY A 30 0.34 -25.15 -14.81
CA GLY A 30 1.04 -24.33 -15.79
C GLY A 30 2.56 -24.44 -15.64
N THR A 31 3.30 -23.38 -15.94
CA THR A 31 4.77 -23.38 -15.88
C THR A 31 5.26 -22.08 -15.28
N ILE A 32 5.95 -22.18 -14.13
CA ILE A 32 6.66 -21.05 -13.55
C ILE A 32 7.88 -20.77 -14.44
N PRO A 33 8.07 -19.52 -14.92
CA PRO A 33 9.26 -19.17 -15.68
C PRO A 33 10.53 -19.52 -14.89
N PRO A 34 11.40 -20.42 -15.39
CA PRO A 34 12.54 -20.92 -14.62
C PRO A 34 13.56 -19.82 -14.29
N GLU A 35 13.55 -18.72 -15.02
CA GLU A 35 14.42 -17.57 -14.79
C GLU A 35 13.95 -16.64 -13.66
N MET A 36 12.73 -16.78 -13.12
CA MET A 36 12.31 -15.99 -11.95
C MET A 36 13.11 -16.41 -10.72
N ASP A 37 13.96 -15.50 -10.24
CA ASP A 37 14.82 -15.72 -9.07
C ASP A 37 14.73 -14.54 -8.09
N GLY A 38 13.94 -14.72 -7.05
CA GLY A 38 13.74 -13.70 -6.02
C GLY A 38 12.58 -14.04 -5.09
N CYS A 39 12.04 -13.02 -4.43
CA CYS A 39 10.94 -13.15 -3.48
C CYS A 39 9.85 -12.10 -3.74
N PHE A 40 8.59 -12.55 -3.68
CA PHE A 40 7.44 -11.67 -3.55
C PHE A 40 7.00 -11.60 -2.08
N TYR A 41 7.05 -10.41 -1.51
CA TYR A 41 6.60 -10.13 -0.13
C TYR A 41 5.28 -9.40 -0.14
N ARG A 42 4.40 -9.71 0.81
CA ARG A 42 3.13 -9.02 0.98
C ARG A 42 2.62 -9.11 2.41
N VAL A 43 1.69 -8.23 2.79
CA VAL A 43 1.19 -8.18 4.18
C VAL A 43 -0.33 -8.13 4.29
N GLN A 44 -0.91 -8.95 5.18
CA GLN A 44 -2.33 -8.90 5.53
C GLN A 44 -2.50 -8.40 6.97
N PRO A 45 -3.46 -7.50 7.23
CA PRO A 45 -3.96 -7.31 8.56
C PRO A 45 -4.62 -8.58 9.10
N GLU A 46 -4.17 -9.02 10.26
CA GLU A 46 -4.65 -10.19 10.98
C GLU A 46 -4.61 -9.90 12.48
N HIS A 47 -5.76 -9.86 13.14
CA HIS A 47 -5.81 -9.62 14.58
C HIS A 47 -5.26 -10.82 15.35
N GLN A 48 -4.22 -10.61 16.17
CA GLN A 48 -3.69 -11.64 17.06
C GLN A 48 -4.75 -12.06 18.10
N PHE A 49 -5.44 -11.06 18.67
CA PHE A 49 -6.49 -11.20 19.67
C PHE A 49 -7.78 -10.47 19.24
N PRO A 50 -8.95 -10.86 19.79
CA PRO A 50 -10.19 -10.11 19.64
C PRO A 50 -10.00 -8.65 20.07
N PRO A 51 -10.60 -7.68 19.35
CA PRO A 51 -10.40 -6.27 19.63
C PRO A 51 -11.02 -5.88 20.98
N LEU A 52 -10.41 -4.89 21.63
CA LEU A 52 -10.80 -4.43 22.97
C LEU A 52 -12.26 -3.95 23.06
N LEU A 53 -12.77 -3.35 21.98
CA LEU A 53 -14.10 -2.75 21.92
C LEU A 53 -15.19 -3.68 21.35
N GLY A 54 -14.87 -4.95 21.11
CA GLY A 54 -15.81 -5.94 20.57
C GLY A 54 -16.15 -5.78 19.08
N ASN A 55 -15.62 -4.76 18.40
CA ASN A 55 -15.61 -4.61 16.94
C ASN A 55 -14.39 -3.79 16.52
N ASP A 56 -13.98 -3.90 15.26
CA ASP A 56 -12.85 -3.16 14.69
C ASP A 56 -12.91 -3.14 13.15
N ILE A 57 -11.97 -2.44 12.51
CA ILE A 57 -11.81 -2.42 11.06
C ILE A 57 -10.64 -3.29 10.61
N ALA A 58 -10.66 -3.71 9.34
CA ALA A 58 -9.59 -4.52 8.75
C ALA A 58 -8.21 -3.84 8.89
N PHE A 59 -8.11 -2.52 8.71
CA PHE A 59 -6.84 -1.78 8.74
C PHE A 59 -6.16 -1.70 10.12
N ASN A 60 -6.79 -2.22 11.18
CA ASN A 60 -6.25 -2.22 12.54
C ASN A 60 -5.75 -3.60 13.01
N GLY A 61 -5.86 -4.65 12.17
CA GLY A 61 -5.27 -5.96 12.47
C GLY A 61 -3.73 -5.95 12.46
N ASP A 62 -3.09 -6.86 13.19
CA ASP A 62 -1.62 -6.97 13.24
C ASP A 62 -1.05 -7.41 11.89
N GLY A 63 0.17 -6.99 11.56
CA GLY A 63 0.81 -7.33 10.29
C GLY A 63 1.25 -8.78 10.24
N MET A 64 0.69 -9.57 9.34
CA MET A 64 1.17 -10.91 8.99
C MET A 64 1.82 -10.86 7.60
N ILE A 65 3.13 -11.12 7.56
CA ILE A 65 3.95 -11.08 6.34
C ILE A 65 3.95 -12.45 5.68
N SER A 66 3.66 -12.48 4.38
CA SER A 66 3.86 -13.65 3.52
C SER A 66 5.04 -13.40 2.57
N MET A 67 5.90 -14.39 2.40
CA MET A 67 6.99 -14.43 1.42
C MET A 67 6.78 -15.63 0.50
N PHE A 68 6.89 -15.40 -0.81
CA PHE A 68 6.94 -16.43 -1.85
C PHE A 68 8.32 -16.39 -2.50
N ARG A 69 9.15 -17.41 -2.28
CA ARG A 69 10.51 -17.52 -2.82
C ARG A 69 10.48 -18.31 -4.12
N PHE A 70 10.83 -17.67 -5.23
CA PHE A 70 10.86 -18.26 -6.57
C PHE A 70 12.27 -18.68 -6.93
N LYS A 71 12.51 -19.95 -7.26
CA LYS A 71 13.82 -20.43 -7.71
C LYS A 71 13.66 -21.67 -8.59
N ASP A 72 14.35 -21.70 -9.73
CA ASP A 72 14.43 -22.85 -10.63
C ASP A 72 13.06 -23.46 -10.99
N GLY A 73 12.06 -22.59 -11.23
CA GLY A 73 10.70 -22.98 -11.57
C GLY A 73 9.85 -23.51 -10.39
N ARG A 74 10.29 -23.27 -9.15
CA ARG A 74 9.58 -23.65 -7.91
C ARG A 74 9.24 -22.43 -7.08
N VAL A 75 8.24 -22.57 -6.21
CA VAL A 75 7.87 -21.54 -5.23
C VAL A 75 7.72 -22.14 -3.83
N ASP A 76 8.48 -21.60 -2.90
CA ASP A 76 8.34 -21.85 -1.46
C ASP A 76 7.52 -20.74 -0.80
N PHE A 77 6.80 -21.07 0.26
CA PHE A 77 5.98 -20.14 1.04
C PHE A 77 6.42 -20.08 2.49
N THR A 78 6.60 -18.87 3.01
CA THR A 78 6.85 -18.59 4.42
C THR A 78 5.93 -17.49 4.91
N GLN A 79 5.36 -17.63 6.11
CA GLN A 79 4.51 -16.61 6.71
C GLN A 79 4.82 -16.43 8.18
N ARG A 80 5.02 -15.17 8.61
CA ARG A 80 5.36 -14.79 9.99
C ARG A 80 4.69 -13.49 10.42
N TRP A 81 4.49 -13.35 11.72
CA TRP A 81 4.09 -12.07 12.32
C TRP A 81 5.19 -11.02 12.18
N ALA A 82 4.81 -9.80 11.84
CA ALA A 82 5.59 -8.60 12.13
C ALA A 82 5.46 -8.30 13.64
N LYS A 83 6.47 -8.67 14.44
CA LYS A 83 6.42 -8.62 15.91
C LYS A 83 6.67 -7.20 16.43
N THR A 84 5.73 -6.31 16.16
CA THR A 84 5.71 -4.92 16.65
C THR A 84 5.72 -4.86 18.18
N ASP A 85 5.99 -3.69 18.74
CA ASP A 85 5.84 -3.45 20.18
C ASP A 85 4.41 -3.75 20.64
N LYS A 86 3.40 -3.35 19.85
CA LYS A 86 2.00 -3.73 20.05
C LYS A 86 1.84 -5.24 20.17
N TRP A 87 2.28 -5.99 19.15
CA TRP A 87 2.17 -7.44 19.10
C TRP A 87 2.84 -8.10 20.31
N LYS A 88 4.04 -7.65 20.68
CA LYS A 88 4.80 -8.20 21.82
C LYS A 88 4.06 -7.99 23.14
N LEU A 89 3.59 -6.77 23.39
CA LEU A 89 2.87 -6.41 24.62
C LEU A 89 1.53 -7.15 24.74
N GLU A 90 0.76 -7.24 23.65
CA GLU A 90 -0.51 -7.97 23.64
C GLU A 90 -0.30 -9.48 23.76
N ASN A 91 0.74 -10.03 23.12
CA ASN A 91 1.11 -11.42 23.26
C ASN A 91 1.47 -11.78 24.71
N GLU A 92 2.27 -10.94 25.37
CA GLU A 92 2.62 -11.11 26.78
C GLU A 92 1.40 -11.02 27.70
N ALA A 93 0.49 -10.08 27.44
CA ALA A 93 -0.75 -9.92 28.20
C ALA A 93 -1.81 -10.99 27.89
N GLY A 94 -1.69 -11.71 26.78
CA GLY A 94 -2.66 -12.70 26.31
C GLY A 94 -4.01 -12.11 25.87
N ARG A 95 -4.06 -10.81 25.54
CA ARG A 95 -5.27 -10.06 25.14
C ARG A 95 -4.90 -8.77 24.41
N ALA A 96 -5.87 -8.17 23.71
CA ALA A 96 -5.72 -6.82 23.19
C ALA A 96 -5.53 -5.78 24.32
N LEU A 97 -4.64 -4.83 24.07
CA LEU A 97 -4.31 -3.68 24.93
C LEU A 97 -4.53 -2.36 24.19
N PHE A 98 -4.33 -2.34 22.87
CA PHE A 98 -4.56 -1.18 22.04
C PHE A 98 -6.01 -1.19 21.51
N GLY A 99 -6.62 -0.02 21.45
CA GLY A 99 -8.02 0.16 21.10
C GLY A 99 -8.25 0.38 19.60
N ALA A 100 -9.21 1.25 19.29
CA ALA A 100 -9.65 1.53 17.93
C ALA A 100 -8.53 2.13 17.05
N TYR A 101 -8.72 1.98 15.74
CA TYR A 101 -7.83 2.51 14.70
C TYR A 101 -7.49 3.99 14.95
N ARG A 102 -6.19 4.25 15.12
CA ARG A 102 -5.61 5.58 15.40
C ARG A 102 -6.29 6.37 16.53
N ASN A 103 -6.87 5.70 17.53
CA ASN A 103 -7.50 6.36 18.68
C ASN A 103 -6.84 5.96 20.02
N PRO A 104 -5.80 6.70 20.48
CA PRO A 104 -5.14 6.39 21.74
C PRO A 104 -6.02 6.61 22.98
N LEU A 105 -7.17 7.28 22.85
CA LEU A 105 -8.13 7.46 23.97
C LEU A 105 -8.86 6.16 24.33
N THR A 106 -8.72 5.12 23.50
CA THR A 106 -9.36 3.82 23.69
C THR A 106 -8.37 2.73 24.08
N ASP A 107 -7.10 3.08 24.26
CA ASP A 107 -6.07 2.13 24.67
C ASP A 107 -6.16 1.85 26.18
N ASP A 108 -5.71 0.67 26.59
CA ASP A 108 -5.47 0.33 28.00
C ASP A 108 -4.36 1.24 28.57
N GLU A 109 -4.52 1.74 29.80
CA GLU A 109 -3.55 2.65 30.43
C GLU A 109 -2.12 2.06 30.50
N SER A 110 -1.97 0.73 30.51
CA SER A 110 -0.68 0.04 30.53
C SER A 110 0.18 0.26 29.27
N VAL A 111 -0.44 0.64 28.14
CA VAL A 111 0.26 0.87 26.86
C VAL A 111 0.28 2.33 26.43
N LYS A 112 -0.05 3.25 27.35
CA LYS A 112 -0.02 4.69 27.09
C LYS A 112 1.37 5.16 26.65
N GLY A 113 1.41 5.88 25.52
CA GLY A 113 2.66 6.40 24.95
C GLY A 113 3.53 5.35 24.25
N LYS A 114 3.06 4.12 24.09
CA LYS A 114 3.73 3.10 23.27
C LYS A 114 3.41 3.29 21.79
N ILE A 115 4.32 2.82 20.94
CA ILE A 115 4.10 2.80 19.49
C ILE A 115 2.92 1.87 19.18
N ARG A 116 1.93 2.40 18.43
CA ARG A 116 0.65 1.72 18.16
C ARG A 116 0.65 0.93 16.86
N GLY A 117 1.70 1.07 16.05
CA GLY A 117 1.77 0.54 14.70
C GLY A 117 1.60 -0.96 14.63
N THR A 118 0.85 -1.41 13.64
CA THR A 118 0.60 -2.81 13.35
C THR A 118 1.53 -3.39 12.28
N ALA A 119 2.31 -2.55 11.59
CA ALA A 119 3.19 -2.94 10.47
C ALA A 119 2.45 -3.76 9.40
N ASN A 120 1.18 -3.38 9.12
CA ASN A 120 0.25 -4.19 8.34
C ASN A 120 -0.02 -3.68 6.92
N THR A 121 0.60 -2.56 6.50
CA THR A 121 0.23 -1.87 5.27
C THR A 121 1.10 -2.27 4.09
N ASN A 122 2.43 -2.33 4.25
CA ASN A 122 3.34 -2.71 3.17
C ASN A 122 4.51 -3.56 3.67
N ALA A 123 5.06 -4.39 2.79
CA ALA A 123 6.23 -5.24 3.01
C ALA A 123 7.27 -4.91 1.93
N TYR A 124 8.23 -4.05 2.25
CA TYR A 124 9.13 -3.38 1.30
C TYR A 124 10.58 -3.78 1.49
N ILE A 125 11.33 -4.05 0.42
CA ILE A 125 12.75 -4.40 0.51
C ILE A 125 13.60 -3.17 0.21
N HIS A 126 14.52 -2.87 1.11
CA HIS A 126 15.52 -1.82 0.91
C HIS A 126 16.81 -2.16 1.68
N GLY A 127 17.97 -1.91 1.08
CA GLY A 127 19.27 -2.14 1.72
C GLY A 127 19.46 -3.53 2.34
N GLY A 128 18.94 -4.57 1.68
CA GLY A 128 19.02 -5.95 2.15
C GLY A 128 18.17 -6.26 3.39
N ARG A 129 17.22 -5.40 3.74
CA ARG A 129 16.30 -5.57 4.86
C ARG A 129 14.85 -5.54 4.39
N LEU A 130 13.98 -6.20 5.13
CA LEU A 130 12.54 -6.10 4.95
C LEU A 130 11.96 -5.06 5.91
N TYR A 131 11.25 -4.09 5.36
CA TYR A 131 10.54 -3.04 6.08
C TYR A 131 9.05 -3.39 6.08
N ALA A 132 8.50 -3.73 7.25
CA ALA A 132 7.07 -3.87 7.47
C ALA A 132 6.51 -2.53 7.96
N LEU A 133 5.61 -1.95 7.18
CA LEU A 133 5.30 -0.51 7.27
C LEU A 133 3.87 -0.25 7.75
N LYS A 134 3.72 0.82 8.54
CA LYS A 134 2.44 1.40 8.96
C LYS A 134 2.61 2.90 9.20
N GLU A 135 1.76 3.68 8.54
CA GLU A 135 1.88 5.14 8.42
C GLU A 135 1.78 5.95 9.73
N ASP A 136 1.38 5.33 10.85
CA ASP A 136 1.24 6.01 12.14
C ASP A 136 2.43 5.77 13.10
N SER A 137 3.50 5.14 12.61
CA SER A 137 4.63 4.68 13.42
C SER A 137 5.93 4.68 12.60
N PRO A 138 7.11 4.55 13.24
CA PRO A 138 8.35 4.23 12.55
C PRO A 138 8.26 2.91 11.79
N ALA A 139 9.14 2.70 10.82
CA ALA A 139 9.21 1.44 10.08
C ALA A 139 9.72 0.29 10.97
N LEU A 140 9.10 -0.89 10.86
CA LEU A 140 9.56 -2.10 11.54
C LEU A 140 10.51 -2.88 10.61
N VAL A 141 11.73 -3.13 11.08
CA VAL A 141 12.74 -3.88 10.33
C VAL A 141 12.65 -5.38 10.65
N MET A 142 12.73 -6.18 9.61
CA MET A 142 12.70 -7.63 9.62
C MET A 142 13.83 -8.20 8.75
N ASP A 143 14.26 -9.41 9.07
CA ASP A 143 15.10 -10.20 8.19
C ASP A 143 14.29 -10.65 6.96
N PRO A 144 14.77 -10.44 5.73
CA PRO A 144 14.01 -10.76 4.52
C PRO A 144 13.92 -12.26 4.22
N VAL A 145 14.75 -13.12 4.84
CA VAL A 145 14.76 -14.57 4.59
C VAL A 145 13.98 -15.31 5.66
N SER A 146 14.33 -15.10 6.93
CA SER A 146 13.68 -15.77 8.06
C SER A 146 12.35 -15.13 8.46
N LEU A 147 12.12 -13.88 8.03
CA LEU A 147 11.04 -13.00 8.48
C LEU A 147 11.07 -12.74 10.00
N GLU A 148 12.21 -12.91 10.65
CA GLU A 148 12.37 -12.54 12.06
C GLU A 148 12.38 -11.01 12.21
N THR A 149 11.65 -10.52 13.22
CA THR A 149 11.58 -9.08 13.51
C THR A 149 12.78 -8.62 14.33
N GLN A 150 13.43 -7.56 13.85
CA GLN A 150 14.55 -6.91 14.55
C GLN A 150 14.03 -5.81 15.48
N GLY A 151 13.10 -4.98 15.01
CA GLY A 151 12.50 -3.89 15.78
C GLY A 151 12.23 -2.65 14.93
N TYR A 152 11.71 -1.59 15.56
CA TYR A 152 11.54 -0.31 14.89
C TYR A 152 12.89 0.36 14.63
N THR A 153 12.99 1.14 13.55
CA THR A 153 14.17 1.95 13.26
C THR A 153 13.83 3.44 13.24
N ASP A 154 14.73 4.23 13.81
CA ASP A 154 14.82 5.68 13.66
C ASP A 154 16.04 6.10 12.83
N PHE A 155 16.60 5.15 12.06
CA PHE A 155 17.78 5.32 11.22
C PHE A 155 18.98 5.87 12.03
N ASP A 156 19.37 5.11 13.06
CA ASP A 156 20.45 5.43 14.00
C ASP A 156 20.26 6.80 14.70
N GLY A 157 19.01 7.04 15.13
CA GLY A 157 18.61 8.27 15.79
C GLY A 157 18.57 9.50 14.89
N ARG A 158 18.74 9.36 13.56
CA ARG A 158 18.68 10.50 12.63
C ARG A 158 17.25 10.94 12.34
N MET A 159 16.29 10.03 12.30
CA MET A 159 14.88 10.35 12.09
C MET A 159 14.29 11.01 13.34
N LYS A 160 13.83 12.25 13.20
CA LYS A 160 13.24 13.03 14.31
C LYS A 160 11.71 13.04 14.33
N GLY A 161 11.08 12.65 13.22
CA GLY A 161 9.63 12.51 13.14
C GLY A 161 9.16 11.20 13.76
N GLU A 162 7.93 11.19 14.25
CA GLU A 162 7.34 10.02 14.90
C GLU A 162 6.83 8.95 13.92
N THR A 163 6.73 9.25 12.63
CA THR A 163 6.06 8.41 11.63
C THR A 163 6.88 8.19 10.37
N PHE A 164 6.66 7.05 9.72
CA PHE A 164 7.23 6.71 8.42
C PHE A 164 6.14 6.13 7.51
N THR A 165 6.15 6.52 6.25
CA THR A 165 5.14 6.15 5.25
C THR A 165 5.11 4.64 4.99
N ALA A 166 3.95 4.14 4.60
CA ALA A 166 3.82 2.79 4.06
C ALA A 166 4.06 2.71 2.54
N HIS A 167 4.35 3.83 1.89
CA HIS A 167 4.48 3.91 0.44
C HIS A 167 5.83 4.52 0.00
N PRO A 168 6.97 3.99 0.46
CA PRO A 168 8.26 4.46 0.00
C PRO A 168 8.42 4.23 -1.51
N LYS A 169 9.28 5.03 -2.13
CA LYS A 169 9.61 4.96 -3.56
C LYS A 169 11.12 4.82 -3.70
N THR A 170 11.60 3.84 -4.44
CA THR A 170 13.03 3.76 -4.78
C THR A 170 13.31 4.67 -5.97
N ASP A 171 14.27 5.57 -5.80
CA ASP A 171 14.80 6.35 -6.92
C ASP A 171 15.71 5.46 -7.78
N PRO A 172 15.36 5.16 -9.04
CA PRO A 172 16.13 4.28 -9.89
C PRO A 172 17.52 4.84 -10.27
N ALA A 173 17.76 6.14 -10.15
CA ALA A 173 19.05 6.75 -10.47
C ALA A 173 20.08 6.61 -9.34
N THR A 174 19.61 6.64 -8.08
CA THR A 174 20.48 6.64 -6.89
C THR A 174 20.39 5.36 -6.07
N GLY A 175 19.30 4.61 -6.22
CA GLY A 175 18.93 3.52 -5.32
C GLY A 175 18.40 3.99 -3.96
N ASN A 176 18.25 5.30 -3.74
CA ASN A 176 17.74 5.83 -2.47
C ASN A 176 16.27 5.44 -2.28
N MET A 177 15.91 5.05 -1.06
CA MET A 177 14.52 4.95 -0.64
C MET A 177 14.03 6.34 -0.22
N CYS A 178 13.05 6.85 -0.95
CA CYS A 178 12.37 8.11 -0.68
C CYS A 178 11.13 7.80 0.15
N GLY A 179 10.96 8.49 1.26
CA GLY A 179 9.82 8.31 2.15
C GLY A 179 9.33 9.63 2.72
N PHE A 180 8.28 9.57 3.53
CA PHE A 180 7.81 10.71 4.30
C PHE A 180 7.19 10.25 5.61
N GLY A 181 6.94 11.18 6.53
CA GLY A 181 6.06 11.02 7.68
C GLY A 181 5.00 12.13 7.66
N TYR A 182 3.79 11.80 8.09
CA TYR A 182 2.76 12.80 8.40
C TYR A 182 2.31 12.65 9.84
N ALA A 183 1.74 13.70 10.41
CA ALA A 183 1.55 13.76 11.87
C ALA A 183 2.91 13.59 12.59
N SER A 184 3.98 14.15 11.99
CA SER A 184 5.36 13.82 12.35
C SER A 184 5.77 14.31 13.75
N LYS A 185 4.96 15.17 14.38
CA LYS A 185 5.11 15.61 15.78
C LYS A 185 4.00 15.08 16.70
N GLY A 186 3.31 14.03 16.27
CA GLY A 186 2.23 13.40 17.00
C GLY A 186 0.88 13.49 16.28
N LEU A 187 -0.07 12.71 16.79
CA LEU A 187 -1.39 12.57 16.21
C LEU A 187 -2.10 13.92 16.04
N LEU A 188 -2.71 14.13 14.87
CA LEU A 188 -3.45 15.34 14.48
C LEU A 188 -2.60 16.60 14.25
N THR A 189 -1.27 16.53 14.26
CA THR A 189 -0.44 17.67 13.83
C THR A 189 -0.34 17.74 12.31
N ARG A 190 -0.20 18.95 11.77
CA ARG A 190 -0.05 19.19 10.31
C ARG A 190 1.39 18.99 9.82
N ASP A 191 2.31 18.69 10.74
CA ASP A 191 3.72 18.50 10.43
C ASP A 191 3.91 17.28 9.53
N MET A 192 4.66 17.50 8.47
CA MET A 192 5.16 16.51 7.54
C MET A 192 6.68 16.50 7.59
N THR A 193 7.24 15.35 7.22
CA THR A 193 8.68 15.16 7.01
C THR A 193 8.88 14.41 5.71
N TYR A 194 9.70 14.92 4.80
CA TYR A 194 10.24 14.13 3.68
C TYR A 194 11.58 13.51 4.09
N TYR A 195 11.89 12.29 3.63
CA TYR A 195 13.09 11.53 3.96
C TYR A 195 13.75 10.95 2.70
N GLU A 196 15.07 10.97 2.65
CA GLU A 196 15.85 10.11 1.74
C GLU A 196 16.82 9.21 2.48
N ILE A 197 16.78 7.93 2.17
CA ILE A 197 17.58 6.89 2.80
C ILE A 197 18.46 6.25 1.73
N SER A 198 19.77 6.19 1.97
CA SER A 198 20.73 5.58 1.03
C SER A 198 20.49 4.08 0.84
N PRO A 199 21.03 3.44 -0.20
CA PRO A 199 20.98 1.99 -0.37
C PRO A 199 21.53 1.20 0.82
N GLU A 200 22.41 1.79 1.63
CA GLU A 200 23.00 1.20 2.84
C GLU A 200 22.11 1.36 4.08
N GLY A 201 21.00 2.11 3.97
CA GLY A 201 20.07 2.34 5.07
C GLY A 201 20.34 3.61 5.88
N GLU A 202 21.21 4.51 5.43
CA GLU A 202 21.48 5.77 6.12
C GLU A 202 20.47 6.86 5.74
N LEU A 203 19.80 7.49 6.71
CA LEU A 203 18.96 8.66 6.45
C LEU A 203 19.84 9.85 6.03
N LEU A 204 19.85 10.22 4.76
CA LEU A 204 20.73 11.24 4.18
C LEU A 204 20.34 12.65 4.66
N TYR A 205 19.07 13.00 4.49
CA TYR A 205 18.49 14.28 4.93
C TYR A 205 16.98 14.15 5.13
N ASP A 206 16.41 15.10 5.86
CA ASP A 206 14.98 15.29 6.05
C ASP A 206 14.55 16.73 5.76
N VAL A 207 13.29 16.90 5.34
CA VAL A 207 12.69 18.22 5.07
C VAL A 207 11.37 18.33 5.82
N TRP A 208 11.29 19.29 6.75
CA TRP A 208 10.09 19.56 7.53
C TRP A 208 9.21 20.62 6.86
N PHE A 209 7.90 20.38 6.82
CA PHE A 209 6.90 21.32 6.31
C PHE A 209 5.53 21.06 6.93
N GLU A 210 4.54 21.88 6.61
CA GLU A 210 3.15 21.67 7.04
C GLU A 210 2.23 21.52 5.84
N VAL A 211 1.25 20.63 5.94
CA VAL A 211 0.11 20.55 5.01
C VAL A 211 -0.97 21.58 5.38
N PRO A 212 -1.83 22.00 4.43
CA PRO A 212 -2.87 23.00 4.66
C PRO A 212 -3.82 22.64 5.82
N TYR A 213 -4.17 21.36 5.94
CA TYR A 213 -5.01 20.80 7.00
C TYR A 213 -4.55 19.39 7.36
N TYR A 214 -4.91 18.92 8.56
CA TYR A 214 -4.66 17.54 8.95
C TYR A 214 -5.55 16.59 8.14
N CYS A 215 -4.93 15.65 7.44
CA CYS A 215 -5.63 14.61 6.70
C CYS A 215 -4.79 13.33 6.64
N MET A 216 -5.38 12.27 6.11
CA MET A 216 -4.65 11.08 5.72
C MET A 216 -3.73 11.43 4.53
N MET A 217 -2.43 11.49 4.78
CA MET A 217 -1.40 11.54 3.74
C MET A 217 -0.89 10.11 3.54
N HIS A 218 -1.59 9.33 2.71
CA HIS A 218 -1.30 7.90 2.57
C HIS A 218 -0.13 7.62 1.62
N ASP A 219 -0.14 8.26 0.45
CA ASP A 219 0.80 8.00 -0.63
C ASP A 219 1.35 9.31 -1.20
N PHE A 220 2.43 9.20 -1.98
CA PHE A 220 3.13 10.29 -2.65
C PHE A 220 3.88 9.75 -3.87
N ALA A 221 4.45 10.66 -4.66
CA ALA A 221 5.31 10.31 -5.78
C ALA A 221 6.65 11.03 -5.72
N ILE A 222 7.61 10.53 -6.48
CA ILE A 222 8.83 11.26 -6.80
C ILE A 222 8.91 11.48 -8.32
N THR A 223 9.65 12.49 -8.74
CA THR A 223 10.26 12.63 -10.07
C THR A 223 11.78 12.75 -9.86
N PRO A 224 12.63 12.93 -10.89
CA PRO A 224 14.06 13.08 -10.67
C PRO A 224 14.37 14.20 -9.66
N ASP A 225 13.68 15.33 -9.79
CA ASP A 225 13.97 16.56 -9.04
C ASP A 225 12.97 16.90 -7.93
N TYR A 226 11.80 16.25 -7.87
CA TYR A 226 10.71 16.65 -6.97
C TYR A 226 10.06 15.48 -6.23
N ALA A 227 9.54 15.75 -5.03
CA ALA A 227 8.53 14.94 -4.35
C ALA A 227 7.16 15.60 -4.51
N LEU A 228 6.14 14.81 -4.84
CA LEU A 228 4.78 15.25 -5.12
C LEU A 228 3.81 14.65 -4.10
N PHE A 229 3.05 15.49 -3.40
CA PHE A 229 2.11 15.06 -2.37
C PHE A 229 0.68 15.47 -2.72
N SER A 230 -0.20 14.48 -2.90
CA SER A 230 -1.65 14.70 -3.03
C SER A 230 -2.26 14.87 -1.64
N VAL A 231 -2.84 16.04 -1.37
CA VAL A 231 -3.56 16.34 -0.12
C VAL A 231 -5.04 16.15 -0.37
N MET A 232 -5.58 15.05 0.16
CA MET A 232 -7.00 14.69 0.08
C MET A 232 -7.75 15.08 1.37
N PRO A 233 -9.03 15.49 1.32
CA PRO A 233 -9.77 15.94 2.49
C PRO A 233 -10.36 14.78 3.33
N MET A 234 -9.56 13.75 3.58
CA MET A 234 -9.86 12.70 4.57
C MET A 234 -9.33 13.13 5.94
N THR A 235 -10.12 13.92 6.67
CA THR A 235 -9.69 14.70 7.84
C THR A 235 -10.01 14.01 9.17
N SER A 236 -9.53 14.58 10.27
CA SER A 236 -9.78 14.11 11.64
C SER A 236 -9.69 15.27 12.63
N SER A 237 -10.21 15.06 13.85
CA SER A 237 -10.06 16.01 14.95
C SER A 237 -10.12 15.30 16.32
N TRP A 238 -9.63 15.97 17.37
CA TRP A 238 -9.73 15.43 18.73
C TRP A 238 -11.17 15.32 19.20
N GLU A 239 -12.06 16.23 18.78
CA GLU A 239 -13.49 16.18 19.05
C GLU A 239 -14.11 14.91 18.45
N ARG A 240 -13.69 14.56 17.23
CA ARG A 240 -14.15 13.34 16.55
C ARG A 240 -13.77 12.08 17.33
N LEU A 241 -12.53 12.00 17.80
CA LEU A 241 -12.04 10.88 18.61
C LEU A 241 -12.71 10.80 19.98
N LYS A 242 -12.91 11.94 20.65
CA LYS A 242 -13.63 12.02 21.95
C LYS A 242 -15.10 11.62 21.82
N ALA A 243 -15.71 11.88 20.67
CA ALA A 243 -17.07 11.44 20.36
C ALA A 243 -17.17 9.95 19.97
N GLY A 244 -16.06 9.20 19.95
CA GLY A 244 -16.05 7.79 19.57
C GLY A 244 -16.30 7.54 18.09
N LYS A 245 -16.21 8.56 17.22
CA LYS A 245 -16.32 8.40 15.77
C LYS A 245 -15.02 7.80 15.19
N PRO A 246 -15.07 7.17 13.99
CA PRO A 246 -13.86 6.73 13.31
C PRO A 246 -12.85 7.86 13.16
N HIS A 247 -11.55 7.56 13.30
CA HIS A 247 -10.48 8.57 13.28
C HIS A 247 -10.61 9.48 12.07
N PHE A 248 -10.77 8.92 10.87
CA PHE A 248 -10.96 9.70 9.66
C PHE A 248 -12.43 9.89 9.29
N GLY A 249 -12.71 10.99 8.59
CA GLY A 249 -13.92 11.20 7.82
C GLY A 249 -13.68 12.11 6.62
N PHE A 250 -14.46 11.92 5.56
CA PHE A 250 -14.30 12.67 4.33
C PHE A 250 -15.02 14.02 4.41
N ASP A 251 -14.33 15.11 4.10
CA ASP A 251 -14.87 16.47 4.08
C ASP A 251 -15.09 16.93 2.63
N THR A 252 -16.35 16.87 2.19
CA THR A 252 -16.77 17.28 0.84
C THR A 252 -16.69 18.79 0.60
N ALA A 253 -16.51 19.62 1.63
CA ALA A 253 -16.40 21.08 1.50
C ALA A 253 -14.96 21.55 1.26
N GLN A 254 -13.96 20.72 1.54
CA GLN A 254 -12.54 21.09 1.45
C GLN A 254 -11.99 20.86 0.03
N PRO A 255 -11.09 21.75 -0.46
CA PRO A 255 -10.37 21.52 -1.70
C PRO A 255 -9.27 20.47 -1.50
N THR A 256 -8.77 19.95 -2.60
CA THR A 256 -7.52 19.19 -2.64
C THR A 256 -6.34 20.09 -2.97
N TYR A 257 -5.14 19.62 -2.64
CA TYR A 257 -3.90 20.28 -3.04
C TYR A 257 -2.89 19.28 -3.61
N LEU A 258 -1.99 19.77 -4.45
CA LEU A 258 -0.77 19.09 -4.88
C LEU A 258 0.41 19.92 -4.39
N ALA A 259 1.21 19.36 -3.47
CA ALA A 259 2.48 19.94 -3.06
C ALA A 259 3.59 19.47 -4.00
N VAL A 260 4.42 20.38 -4.48
CA VAL A 260 5.62 20.10 -5.28
C VAL A 260 6.83 20.58 -4.49
N MET A 261 7.60 19.63 -3.96
CA MET A 261 8.78 19.88 -3.14
C MET A 261 10.05 19.54 -3.92
N PRO A 262 11.05 20.43 -4.04
CA PRO A 262 12.35 20.08 -4.58
C PRO A 262 13.08 19.05 -3.71
N ARG A 263 13.65 18.02 -4.35
CA ARG A 263 14.17 16.82 -3.69
C ARG A 263 15.70 16.88 -3.53
N ARG A 264 16.16 17.76 -2.63
CA ARG A 264 17.60 17.99 -2.37
C ARG A 264 17.85 18.42 -0.93
N ALA A 265 19.07 18.18 -0.46
CA ALA A 265 19.51 18.68 0.83
C ALA A 265 19.42 20.22 0.89
N GLY A 266 18.90 20.74 1.99
CA GLY A 266 18.71 22.18 2.20
C GLY A 266 17.40 22.74 1.67
N THR A 267 16.54 21.96 1.00
CA THR A 267 15.16 22.36 0.71
C THR A 267 14.45 22.72 2.02
N THR A 268 13.68 23.80 2.00
CA THR A 268 12.82 24.20 3.13
C THR A 268 11.35 24.29 2.73
N ALA A 269 10.47 24.50 3.70
CA ALA A 269 9.04 24.68 3.44
C ALA A 269 8.73 25.85 2.48
N GLN A 270 9.60 26.86 2.40
CA GLN A 270 9.44 28.00 1.48
C GLN A 270 9.69 27.64 0.00
N ASP A 271 10.40 26.56 -0.27
CA ASP A 271 10.67 26.09 -1.63
C ASP A 271 9.50 25.27 -2.22
N ILE A 272 8.53 24.89 -1.37
CA ILE A 272 7.39 24.06 -1.77
C ILE A 272 6.37 24.93 -2.50
N ARG A 273 6.00 24.50 -3.70
CA ARG A 273 4.89 25.09 -4.46
C ARG A 273 3.62 24.29 -4.23
N TRP A 274 2.51 24.99 -4.09
CA TRP A 274 1.20 24.42 -3.86
C TRP A 274 0.28 24.73 -5.03
N PHE A 275 -0.39 23.70 -5.52
CA PHE A 275 -1.42 23.82 -6.55
C PHE A 275 -2.74 23.32 -5.98
N LYS A 276 -3.83 24.05 -6.20
CA LYS A 276 -5.15 23.77 -5.67
C LYS A 276 -6.02 23.07 -6.72
N GLY A 277 -6.93 22.20 -6.26
CA GLY A 277 -7.97 21.61 -7.08
C GLY A 277 -9.33 21.61 -6.39
N GLY A 278 -10.35 21.16 -7.13
CA GLY A 278 -11.67 20.90 -6.57
C GLY A 278 -11.66 19.66 -5.66
N ASN A 279 -12.67 19.56 -4.78
CA ASN A 279 -12.85 18.39 -3.93
C ASN A 279 -12.85 17.09 -4.75
N CYS A 280 -12.04 16.12 -4.35
CA CYS A 280 -12.06 14.76 -4.87
C CYS A 280 -11.37 13.84 -3.86
N PHE A 281 -11.53 12.53 -4.07
CA PHE A 281 -10.84 11.50 -3.31
C PHE A 281 -9.68 10.93 -4.16
N THR A 282 -8.52 10.79 -3.54
CA THR A 282 -7.32 10.13 -4.07
C THR A 282 -6.75 9.23 -2.99
N ALA A 283 -6.04 8.15 -3.31
CA ALA A 283 -5.36 7.35 -2.28
C ALA A 283 -3.99 6.94 -2.76
N HIS A 284 -3.92 5.90 -3.60
CA HIS A 284 -2.66 5.42 -4.15
C HIS A 284 -2.18 6.25 -5.34
N VAL A 285 -0.90 6.18 -5.64
CA VAL A 285 -0.25 6.79 -6.80
C VAL A 285 0.28 5.69 -7.70
N MET A 286 0.01 5.80 -9.01
CA MET A 286 0.64 4.93 -10.01
C MET A 286 2.09 5.32 -10.22
N ASN A 287 2.33 6.58 -10.61
CA ASN A 287 3.68 7.13 -10.81
C ASN A 287 3.61 8.66 -10.95
N ALA A 288 4.76 9.32 -10.96
CA ALA A 288 4.89 10.67 -11.47
C ALA A 288 6.08 10.79 -12.43
N HIS A 289 6.08 11.81 -13.28
CA HIS A 289 7.23 12.13 -14.11
C HIS A 289 7.32 13.61 -14.43
N GLN A 290 8.51 14.01 -14.89
CA GLN A 290 8.85 15.36 -15.31
C GLN A 290 9.05 15.42 -16.82
N ASP A 291 8.46 16.41 -17.47
CA ASP A 291 8.65 16.75 -18.88
C ASP A 291 9.03 18.24 -18.98
N GLY A 292 10.34 18.51 -18.96
CA GLY A 292 10.87 19.87 -18.84
C GLY A 292 10.40 20.54 -17.55
N THR A 293 9.57 21.58 -17.68
CA THR A 293 8.99 22.32 -16.54
C THR A 293 7.67 21.74 -16.06
N LYS A 294 7.11 20.76 -16.77
CA LYS A 294 5.83 20.14 -16.43
C LYS A 294 6.04 18.94 -15.53
N LEU A 295 5.16 18.78 -14.57
CA LEU A 295 5.08 17.60 -13.73
C LEU A 295 3.72 16.93 -13.94
N HIS A 296 3.75 15.61 -14.01
CA HIS A 296 2.58 14.77 -14.19
C HIS A 296 2.52 13.75 -13.06
N LEU A 297 1.37 13.64 -12.40
CA LEU A 297 1.09 12.67 -11.34
C LEU A 297 -0.09 11.81 -11.77
N ASP A 298 0.12 10.50 -11.91
CA ASP A 298 -0.90 9.55 -12.30
C ASP A 298 -1.40 8.80 -11.06
N LEU A 299 -2.69 8.91 -10.78
CA LEU A 299 -3.34 8.34 -9.60
C LEU A 299 -4.83 8.05 -9.85
N PRO A 300 -5.43 7.04 -9.19
CA PRO A 300 -6.87 6.88 -9.18
C PRO A 300 -7.56 8.05 -8.46
N VAL A 301 -8.56 8.64 -9.11
CA VAL A 301 -9.35 9.76 -8.59
C VAL A 301 -10.83 9.38 -8.61
N ALA A 302 -11.52 9.59 -7.49
CA ALA A 302 -12.97 9.48 -7.37
C ALA A 302 -13.60 10.84 -7.08
N ALA A 303 -14.88 11.01 -7.44
CA ALA A 303 -15.62 12.25 -7.18
C ALA A 303 -15.94 12.43 -5.69
N ASN A 304 -15.99 11.34 -4.92
CA ASN A 304 -16.25 11.34 -3.49
C ASN A 304 -15.51 10.16 -2.82
N ASN A 305 -15.67 10.03 -1.51
CA ASN A 305 -15.07 8.99 -0.67
C ASN A 305 -15.22 7.56 -1.24
N MET A 306 -14.12 6.82 -1.30
CA MET A 306 -14.11 5.39 -1.65
C MET A 306 -14.19 4.46 -0.42
N MET A 307 -13.95 4.99 0.78
CA MET A 307 -13.77 4.20 2.02
C MET A 307 -14.99 4.30 2.95
N PRO A 308 -15.97 3.37 2.87
CA PRO A 308 -17.21 3.47 3.65
C PRO A 308 -17.01 3.38 5.19
N PHE A 309 -15.90 2.80 5.65
CA PHE A 309 -15.56 2.72 7.08
C PHE A 309 -14.98 4.03 7.65
N PHE A 310 -14.62 4.99 6.78
CA PHE A 310 -14.34 6.38 7.15
C PHE A 310 -15.42 7.26 6.55
N PRO A 311 -16.54 7.50 7.26
CA PRO A 311 -17.72 8.12 6.68
C PRO A 311 -17.52 9.61 6.40
N ASP A 312 -18.45 10.22 5.66
CA ASP A 312 -18.53 11.67 5.50
C ASP A 312 -18.63 12.37 6.88
N ILE A 313 -17.99 13.53 7.05
CA ILE A 313 -17.95 14.22 8.34
C ILE A 313 -19.31 14.77 8.79
N ASN A 314 -20.23 15.00 7.84
CA ASN A 314 -21.60 15.45 8.06
C ASN A 314 -22.59 14.27 8.02
N ASP A 315 -22.08 13.04 8.11
CA ASP A 315 -22.85 11.80 8.15
C ASP A 315 -23.71 11.57 6.89
N ALA A 316 -23.30 12.13 5.74
CA ALA A 316 -23.91 11.81 4.45
C ALA A 316 -23.74 10.31 4.10
N PRO A 317 -24.74 9.65 3.47
CA PRO A 317 -24.63 8.26 3.07
C PRO A 317 -23.49 8.02 2.08
N PHE A 318 -22.86 6.84 2.16
CA PHE A 318 -21.86 6.42 1.18
C PHE A 318 -22.47 6.27 -0.22
N ASP A 319 -21.87 6.94 -1.21
CA ASP A 319 -22.25 6.86 -2.62
C ASP A 319 -21.21 6.00 -3.39
N PRO A 320 -21.52 4.73 -3.71
CA PRO A 320 -20.61 3.86 -4.43
C PRO A 320 -20.36 4.32 -5.88
N ALA A 321 -21.28 5.07 -6.51
CA ALA A 321 -21.03 5.57 -7.85
C ALA A 321 -20.03 6.73 -7.83
N ALA A 322 -20.16 7.64 -6.87
CA ALA A 322 -19.22 8.75 -6.70
C ALA A 322 -17.87 8.31 -6.11
N GLY A 323 -17.85 7.22 -5.34
CA GLY A 323 -16.63 6.58 -4.82
C GLY A 323 -15.85 5.74 -5.83
N ALA A 324 -16.33 5.61 -7.07
CA ALA A 324 -15.62 4.90 -8.13
C ALA A 324 -14.38 5.68 -8.57
N THR A 325 -13.21 5.09 -8.42
CA THR A 325 -11.91 5.69 -8.79
C THR A 325 -11.54 5.37 -10.23
N TYR A 326 -10.96 6.35 -10.93
CA TYR A 326 -10.46 6.19 -12.29
C TYR A 326 -9.04 6.70 -12.39
N LEU A 327 -8.15 5.96 -13.04
CA LEU A 327 -6.78 6.42 -13.30
C LEU A 327 -6.82 7.77 -14.04
N THR A 328 -6.19 8.76 -13.43
CA THR A 328 -6.26 10.18 -13.81
C THR A 328 -4.88 10.80 -13.68
N ARG A 329 -4.55 11.72 -14.58
CA ARG A 329 -3.32 12.51 -14.55
C ARG A 329 -3.60 13.90 -14.01
N TRP A 330 -2.91 14.28 -12.94
CA TRP A 330 -2.77 15.68 -12.54
C TRP A 330 -1.52 16.28 -13.18
N SER A 331 -1.63 17.50 -13.72
CA SER A 331 -0.52 18.18 -14.39
C SER A 331 -0.37 19.62 -13.92
N VAL A 332 0.88 20.04 -13.71
CA VAL A 332 1.27 21.41 -13.37
C VAL A 332 2.47 21.83 -14.21
N ASP A 333 2.65 23.14 -14.44
CA ASP A 333 3.81 23.70 -15.14
C ASP A 333 4.55 24.69 -14.23
N LEU A 334 5.78 24.35 -13.85
CA LEU A 334 6.59 25.15 -12.94
C LEU A 334 7.12 26.45 -13.58
N ALA A 335 7.08 26.59 -14.90
CA ALA A 335 7.41 27.86 -15.56
C ALA A 335 6.26 28.87 -15.51
N GLN A 336 5.04 28.42 -15.20
CA GLN A 336 3.87 29.27 -15.13
C GLN A 336 3.57 29.68 -13.68
N ASN A 337 2.88 30.80 -13.53
CA ASN A 337 2.32 31.27 -12.25
C ASN A 337 0.90 30.71 -12.03
N GLU A 338 0.59 29.53 -12.57
CA GLU A 338 -0.69 28.84 -12.30
C GLU A 338 -0.69 28.36 -10.84
N GLU A 339 -1.83 28.54 -10.16
CA GLU A 339 -2.05 28.07 -8.78
C GLU A 339 -2.96 26.83 -8.74
N GLU A 340 -3.39 26.32 -9.89
CA GLU A 340 -4.27 25.16 -10.02
C GLU A 340 -3.59 24.06 -10.82
N TYR A 341 -3.90 22.80 -10.49
CA TYR A 341 -3.48 21.67 -11.31
C TYR A 341 -4.58 21.29 -12.30
N ARG A 342 -4.19 20.77 -13.47
CA ARG A 342 -5.10 20.25 -14.48
C ARG A 342 -5.35 18.77 -14.23
N SER A 343 -6.58 18.29 -14.42
CA SER A 343 -6.95 16.90 -14.20
C SER A 343 -7.49 16.27 -15.48
N GLN A 344 -6.94 15.12 -15.89
CA GLN A 344 -7.33 14.39 -17.09
C GLN A 344 -7.46 12.89 -16.80
N ARG A 345 -8.67 12.34 -16.95
CA ARG A 345 -8.88 10.89 -16.86
C ARG A 345 -8.13 10.16 -17.97
N LEU A 346 -7.40 9.09 -17.61
CA LEU A 346 -6.57 8.29 -18.51
C LEU A 346 -7.23 6.96 -18.91
N SER A 347 -8.05 6.37 -18.03
CA SER A 347 -8.62 5.03 -18.24
C SER A 347 -10.13 4.98 -18.01
N GLY A 348 -10.80 4.09 -18.75
CA GLY A 348 -12.22 3.75 -18.58
C GLY A 348 -12.51 2.91 -17.34
N MET A 349 -11.52 2.21 -16.80
CA MET A 349 -11.69 1.20 -15.76
C MET A 349 -11.87 1.81 -14.37
N ILE A 350 -12.82 1.27 -13.59
CA ILE A 350 -12.93 1.57 -12.16
C ILE A 350 -11.84 0.77 -11.46
N GLY A 351 -10.78 1.44 -10.98
CA GLY A 351 -9.57 0.76 -10.57
C GLY A 351 -8.80 1.43 -9.45
N GLU A 352 -8.03 0.63 -8.73
CA GLU A 352 -7.20 0.97 -7.58
C GLU A 352 -6.02 0.00 -7.48
N PHE A 353 -5.15 0.18 -6.47
CA PHE A 353 -3.88 -0.56 -6.34
C PHE A 353 -3.05 -0.49 -7.63
N PRO A 354 -2.78 0.73 -8.14
CA PRO A 354 -2.02 0.89 -9.37
C PRO A 354 -0.56 0.51 -9.16
N ARG A 355 0.05 -0.07 -10.19
CA ARG A 355 1.44 -0.53 -10.22
C ARG A 355 2.08 -0.24 -11.56
N ILE A 356 3.40 -0.11 -11.54
CA ILE A 356 4.23 0.07 -12.73
C ILE A 356 5.36 -0.96 -12.73
N ASP A 357 6.20 -0.89 -13.76
CA ASP A 357 7.56 -1.38 -13.69
C ASP A 357 8.38 -0.43 -12.81
N ASP A 358 8.66 -0.83 -11.56
CA ASP A 358 9.26 0.04 -10.55
C ASP A 358 10.68 0.52 -10.91
N ARG A 359 11.32 -0.05 -11.95
CA ARG A 359 12.57 0.49 -12.53
C ARG A 359 12.39 1.87 -13.17
N PHE A 360 11.15 2.26 -13.44
CA PHE A 360 10.76 3.53 -14.05
C PHE A 360 10.07 4.47 -13.04
N THR A 361 10.16 4.20 -11.74
CA THR A 361 9.65 5.11 -10.70
C THR A 361 10.21 6.52 -10.89
N GLY A 362 9.32 7.52 -10.91
CA GLY A 362 9.65 8.92 -11.12
C GLY A 362 10.01 9.32 -12.55
N GLN A 363 10.10 8.35 -13.46
CA GLN A 363 10.32 8.57 -14.88
C GLN A 363 9.01 8.38 -15.65
N LYS A 364 8.97 8.82 -16.91
CA LYS A 364 7.82 8.55 -17.77
C LYS A 364 7.72 7.04 -18.00
N ASN A 365 6.62 6.44 -17.55
CA ASN A 365 6.28 5.04 -17.81
C ASN A 365 5.17 4.96 -18.88
N ARG A 366 5.20 3.89 -19.66
CA ARG A 366 4.19 3.52 -20.64
C ARG A 366 3.16 2.56 -20.07
N TYR A 367 3.56 1.60 -19.23
CA TYR A 367 2.68 0.52 -18.78
C TYR A 367 2.26 0.72 -17.33
N GLY A 368 0.99 0.38 -17.06
CA GLY A 368 0.44 0.34 -15.72
C GLY A 368 -0.51 -0.85 -15.55
N TRP A 369 -0.52 -1.41 -14.34
CA TRP A 369 -1.42 -2.49 -13.91
C TRP A 369 -2.22 -2.04 -12.71
N MET A 370 -3.44 -2.56 -12.53
CA MET A 370 -4.27 -2.22 -11.38
C MET A 370 -5.31 -3.30 -11.10
N VAL A 371 -5.84 -3.29 -9.88
CA VAL A 371 -7.04 -4.03 -9.52
C VAL A 371 -8.26 -3.26 -10.04
N VAL A 372 -9.13 -3.94 -10.77
CA VAL A 372 -10.34 -3.38 -11.37
C VAL A 372 -11.58 -3.97 -10.72
N ILE A 373 -12.55 -3.08 -10.46
CA ILE A 373 -13.91 -3.43 -10.08
C ILE A 373 -14.74 -3.38 -11.37
N ASP A 374 -14.97 -4.53 -11.99
CA ASP A 374 -15.75 -4.61 -13.22
C ASP A 374 -17.22 -4.99 -12.90
N PRO A 375 -18.15 -4.02 -12.89
CA PRO A 375 -19.55 -4.29 -12.55
C PRO A 375 -20.31 -5.04 -13.66
N ALA A 376 -19.72 -5.20 -14.85
CA ALA A 376 -20.33 -5.97 -15.94
C ALA A 376 -20.15 -7.49 -15.77
N GLN A 377 -19.24 -7.93 -14.90
CA GLN A 377 -18.97 -9.34 -14.67
C GLN A 377 -19.90 -9.94 -13.61
N PRO A 378 -20.35 -11.20 -13.78
CA PRO A 378 -21.12 -11.90 -12.74
C PRO A 378 -20.36 -12.03 -11.42
N VAL A 379 -21.09 -11.95 -10.31
CA VAL A 379 -20.55 -12.12 -8.95
C VAL A 379 -21.46 -13.05 -8.16
N GLU A 380 -20.95 -14.24 -7.85
CA GLU A 380 -21.65 -15.30 -7.12
C GLU A 380 -21.09 -15.49 -5.70
N ALA A 381 -19.86 -15.01 -5.43
CA ALA A 381 -19.30 -14.91 -4.08
C ALA A 381 -18.77 -13.51 -3.79
N LYS A 382 -18.95 -13.02 -2.56
CA LYS A 382 -18.51 -11.69 -2.12
C LYS A 382 -17.46 -11.78 -1.01
N GLY A 383 -16.46 -10.93 -1.07
CA GLY A 383 -15.35 -10.87 -0.12
C GLY A 383 -14.05 -10.43 -0.81
N GLY A 384 -12.97 -10.30 -0.05
CA GLY A 384 -11.66 -9.98 -0.60
C GLY A 384 -11.19 -8.53 -0.46
N SER A 385 -12.03 -7.62 0.03
CA SER A 385 -11.64 -6.21 0.21
C SER A 385 -12.11 -5.65 1.55
N ALA A 386 -11.36 -4.66 2.07
CA ALA A 386 -11.70 -3.99 3.33
C ALA A 386 -12.99 -3.16 3.25
N GLY A 387 -13.31 -2.60 2.07
CA GLY A 387 -14.46 -1.72 1.84
C GLY A 387 -15.70 -2.40 1.24
N GLY A 388 -15.64 -3.71 0.97
CA GLY A 388 -16.75 -4.46 0.35
C GLY A 388 -16.84 -4.34 -1.18
N TRP A 389 -15.93 -3.59 -1.80
CA TRP A 389 -15.75 -3.54 -3.26
C TRP A 389 -15.37 -4.91 -3.82
N VAL A 390 -15.98 -5.30 -4.94
CA VAL A 390 -15.70 -6.58 -5.60
C VAL A 390 -14.54 -6.41 -6.58
N MET A 391 -13.33 -6.59 -6.06
CA MET A 391 -12.08 -6.57 -6.82
C MET A 391 -11.95 -7.86 -7.63
N ASN A 392 -12.44 -7.88 -8.87
CA ASN A 392 -12.65 -9.12 -9.65
C ASN A 392 -11.82 -9.21 -10.93
N THR A 393 -11.08 -8.16 -11.30
CA THR A 393 -10.46 -8.08 -12.61
C THR A 393 -9.05 -7.48 -12.52
N LEU A 394 -8.05 -8.15 -13.09
CA LEU A 394 -6.74 -7.52 -13.31
C LEU A 394 -6.85 -6.61 -14.54
N GLY A 395 -6.48 -5.34 -14.40
CA GLY A 395 -6.42 -4.37 -15.48
C GLY A 395 -4.98 -4.07 -15.90
N PHE A 396 -4.78 -3.81 -17.18
CA PHE A 396 -3.56 -3.28 -17.76
C PHE A 396 -3.90 -2.09 -18.65
N VAL A 397 -3.05 -1.07 -18.63
CA VAL A 397 -3.16 0.13 -19.48
C VAL A 397 -1.80 0.40 -20.12
N ASP A 398 -1.79 0.52 -21.45
CA ASP A 398 -0.71 1.15 -22.21
C ASP A 398 -1.04 2.65 -22.34
N LEU A 399 -0.36 3.48 -21.55
CA LEU A 399 -0.55 4.92 -21.43
C LEU A 399 -0.16 5.71 -22.70
N GLU A 400 0.62 5.11 -23.61
CA GLU A 400 0.94 5.74 -24.89
C GLU A 400 -0.14 5.49 -25.94
N SER A 401 -0.60 4.24 -26.06
CA SER A 401 -1.60 3.88 -27.08
C SER A 401 -3.05 4.03 -26.60
N GLY A 402 -3.28 4.08 -25.29
CA GLY A 402 -4.61 4.01 -24.67
C GLY A 402 -5.21 2.60 -24.68
N THR A 403 -4.43 1.57 -25.06
CA THR A 403 -4.92 0.20 -25.09
C THR A 403 -5.11 -0.33 -23.67
N GLU A 404 -6.26 -0.94 -23.42
CA GLU A 404 -6.58 -1.59 -22.16
C GLU A 404 -6.71 -3.10 -22.34
N GLN A 405 -6.23 -3.88 -21.36
CA GLN A 405 -6.52 -5.30 -21.25
C GLN A 405 -7.16 -5.59 -19.90
N LYS A 406 -7.95 -6.67 -19.85
CA LYS A 406 -8.61 -7.14 -18.63
C LYS A 406 -8.51 -8.64 -18.53
N TRP A 407 -8.33 -9.16 -17.32
CA TRP A 407 -8.52 -10.57 -16.99
C TRP A 407 -9.45 -10.70 -15.79
N TRP A 408 -10.60 -11.34 -15.99
CA TRP A 408 -11.59 -11.57 -14.93
C TRP A 408 -11.29 -12.88 -14.20
N CYS A 409 -11.28 -12.85 -12.87
CA CYS A 409 -10.93 -14.01 -12.05
C CYS A 409 -12.05 -15.07 -11.91
N GLY A 410 -13.19 -14.86 -12.56
CA GLY A 410 -14.38 -15.70 -12.44
C GLY A 410 -15.36 -15.23 -11.34
N PRO A 411 -16.55 -15.84 -11.26
CA PRO A 411 -17.68 -15.30 -10.48
C PRO A 411 -17.56 -15.54 -8.97
N VAL A 412 -16.67 -16.45 -8.56
CA VAL A 412 -16.52 -16.92 -7.17
C VAL A 412 -15.14 -16.60 -6.60
N SER A 413 -14.44 -15.64 -7.18
CA SER A 413 -13.10 -15.22 -6.75
C SER A 413 -12.99 -13.71 -6.64
N SER A 414 -11.95 -13.25 -5.95
CA SER A 414 -11.48 -11.86 -6.01
C SER A 414 -9.96 -11.84 -6.07
N ILE A 415 -9.38 -10.67 -6.29
CA ILE A 415 -7.94 -10.49 -6.45
C ILE A 415 -7.37 -9.47 -5.48
N GLN A 416 -6.08 -9.61 -5.17
CA GLN A 416 -5.30 -8.64 -4.40
C GLN A 416 -4.39 -7.82 -5.33
N GLU A 417 -3.62 -6.90 -4.75
CA GLU A 417 -2.67 -6.05 -5.48
C GLU A 417 -1.71 -6.87 -6.36
N PRO A 418 -1.54 -6.51 -7.64
CA PRO A 418 -0.51 -7.10 -8.50
C PRO A 418 0.89 -6.57 -8.16
N CYS A 419 1.93 -7.25 -8.61
CA CYS A 419 3.30 -6.77 -8.54
C CYS A 419 4.02 -7.12 -9.85
N PHE A 420 4.67 -6.14 -10.47
CA PHE A 420 5.52 -6.39 -11.63
C PHE A 420 6.82 -7.10 -11.20
N VAL A 421 7.28 -8.02 -12.03
CA VAL A 421 8.55 -8.73 -11.88
C VAL A 421 9.31 -8.62 -13.19
N PRO A 422 10.45 -7.92 -13.24
CA PRO A 422 11.21 -7.79 -14.48
C PRO A 422 11.77 -9.14 -14.92
N ARG A 423 11.82 -9.36 -16.24
CA ARG A 423 12.60 -10.47 -16.80
C ARG A 423 14.08 -10.20 -16.54
N PRO A 424 14.83 -11.16 -15.96
CA PRO A 424 16.25 -10.94 -15.66
C PRO A 424 17.04 -10.44 -16.87
N GLY A 425 17.78 -9.35 -16.67
CA GLY A 425 18.62 -8.73 -17.70
C GLY A 425 17.88 -7.97 -18.81
N SER A 426 16.56 -7.91 -18.80
CA SER A 426 15.82 -7.05 -19.73
C SER A 426 15.89 -5.59 -19.29
N GLU A 427 16.12 -4.65 -20.20
CA GLU A 427 16.02 -3.21 -19.93
C GLU A 427 14.70 -2.62 -20.46
N ARG A 428 13.89 -3.44 -21.13
CA ARG A 428 12.64 -3.01 -21.74
C ARG A 428 11.55 -2.92 -20.67
N GLU A 429 10.90 -1.76 -20.59
CA GLU A 429 9.76 -1.53 -19.70
C GLU A 429 8.67 -2.59 -19.93
N GLY A 430 8.16 -3.15 -18.83
CA GLY A 430 7.04 -4.10 -18.87
C GLY A 430 7.39 -5.48 -19.44
N ASP A 431 8.65 -5.75 -19.76
CA ASP A 431 9.11 -7.09 -20.14
C ASP A 431 9.37 -7.94 -18.90
N GLY A 432 8.43 -8.84 -18.62
CA GLY A 432 8.44 -9.66 -17.43
C GLY A 432 7.03 -10.14 -17.11
N TRP A 433 6.76 -10.26 -15.82
CA TRP A 433 5.53 -10.88 -15.32
C TRP A 433 4.78 -9.99 -14.35
N ILE A 434 3.52 -10.35 -14.13
CA ILE A 434 2.74 -9.89 -12.99
C ILE A 434 2.52 -11.07 -12.06
N VAL A 435 2.84 -10.89 -10.78
CA VAL A 435 2.47 -11.81 -9.71
C VAL A 435 1.36 -11.20 -8.86
N MET A 436 0.37 -12.00 -8.45
CA MET A 436 -0.73 -11.51 -7.62
C MET A 436 -1.44 -12.65 -6.89
N VAL A 437 -1.98 -12.36 -5.71
CA VAL A 437 -2.84 -13.31 -4.99
C VAL A 437 -4.25 -13.27 -5.53
N CYS A 438 -4.84 -14.44 -5.78
CA CYS A 438 -6.26 -14.63 -6.04
C CYS A 438 -6.94 -15.32 -4.86
N ASN A 439 -7.98 -14.68 -4.32
CA ASN A 439 -8.82 -15.25 -3.28
C ASN A 439 -9.85 -16.17 -3.94
N ARG A 440 -9.78 -17.47 -3.65
CA ARG A 440 -10.80 -18.44 -4.06
C ARG A 440 -11.89 -18.48 -2.99
N LEU A 441 -12.88 -17.60 -3.14
CA LEU A 441 -13.85 -17.30 -2.07
C LEU A 441 -14.74 -18.50 -1.74
N GLU A 442 -15.20 -19.24 -2.76
CA GLU A 442 -16.06 -20.41 -2.57
C GLU A 442 -15.34 -21.60 -1.92
N SER A 443 -14.11 -21.91 -2.35
CA SER A 443 -13.30 -23.00 -1.79
C SER A 443 -12.56 -22.63 -0.52
N HIS A 444 -12.66 -21.38 -0.06
CA HIS A 444 -11.94 -20.85 1.09
C HIS A 444 -10.41 -21.08 1.00
N SER A 445 -9.84 -20.85 -0.19
CA SER A 445 -8.40 -21.01 -0.45
C SER A 445 -7.81 -19.80 -1.17
N SER A 446 -6.51 -19.84 -1.47
CA SER A 446 -5.82 -18.79 -2.20
C SER A 446 -4.87 -19.40 -3.22
N ASP A 447 -4.71 -18.72 -4.35
CA ASP A 447 -3.68 -19.03 -5.35
C ASP A 447 -2.73 -17.83 -5.50
N LEU A 448 -1.47 -18.08 -5.83
CA LEU A 448 -0.58 -17.09 -6.42
C LEU A 448 -0.59 -17.28 -7.94
N LEU A 449 -0.89 -16.21 -8.67
CA LEU A 449 -1.00 -16.21 -10.12
C LEU A 449 0.21 -15.52 -10.75
N ILE A 450 0.67 -16.03 -11.90
CA ILE A 450 1.72 -15.41 -12.73
C ILE A 450 1.15 -15.13 -14.12
N PHE A 451 1.32 -13.92 -14.64
CA PHE A 451 0.91 -13.52 -15.99
C PHE A 451 2.09 -13.00 -16.79
N GLU A 452 2.08 -13.14 -18.11
CA GLU A 452 2.91 -12.31 -18.99
C GLU A 452 2.42 -10.86 -18.91
N ALA A 453 3.30 -9.94 -18.49
CA ALA A 453 2.88 -8.62 -18.01
C ALA A 453 2.15 -7.78 -19.08
N THR A 454 2.52 -7.92 -20.36
CA THR A 454 1.89 -7.18 -21.47
C THR A 454 0.83 -7.99 -22.23
N ASN A 455 0.46 -9.18 -21.74
CA ASN A 455 -0.56 -10.04 -22.35
C ASN A 455 -1.47 -10.68 -21.28
N ILE A 456 -1.93 -9.89 -20.32
CA ILE A 456 -2.74 -10.38 -19.20
C ILE A 456 -4.06 -11.00 -19.65
N ALA A 457 -4.61 -10.57 -20.80
CA ALA A 457 -5.87 -11.09 -21.33
C ALA A 457 -5.81 -12.58 -21.70
N ALA A 458 -4.62 -13.13 -21.95
CA ALA A 458 -4.43 -14.56 -22.19
C ALA A 458 -4.63 -15.42 -20.93
N GLY A 459 -4.67 -14.80 -19.74
CA GLY A 459 -4.74 -15.48 -18.47
C GLY A 459 -3.37 -15.86 -17.90
N PRO A 460 -3.35 -16.48 -16.71
CA PRO A 460 -2.10 -16.78 -16.02
C PRO A 460 -1.33 -17.90 -16.71
N VAL A 461 0.00 -17.75 -16.82
CA VAL A 461 0.93 -18.79 -17.29
C VAL A 461 1.20 -19.86 -16.22
N ALA A 462 1.03 -19.49 -14.95
CA ALA A 462 1.08 -20.40 -13.82
C ALA A 462 0.06 -20.00 -12.75
N THR A 463 -0.52 -21.01 -12.09
CA THR A 463 -1.39 -20.90 -10.92
C THR A 463 -0.81 -21.79 -9.83
N ILE A 464 -0.42 -21.20 -8.71
CA ILE A 464 0.28 -21.87 -7.62
C ILE A 464 -0.67 -21.93 -6.44
N ALA A 465 -1.04 -23.13 -6.00
CA ALA A 465 -2.00 -23.31 -4.91
C ALA A 465 -1.34 -23.05 -3.56
N ILE A 466 -1.98 -22.21 -2.74
CA ILE A 466 -1.51 -21.87 -1.40
C ILE A 466 -2.31 -22.70 -0.38
N PRO A 467 -1.67 -23.51 0.47
CA PRO A 467 -2.37 -24.44 1.39
C PRO A 467 -2.98 -23.73 2.61
N VAL A 468 -2.99 -22.40 2.62
CA VAL A 468 -3.59 -21.57 3.66
C VAL A 468 -4.44 -20.51 2.98
N ARG A 469 -5.66 -20.30 3.50
CA ARG A 469 -6.49 -19.17 3.10
C ARG A 469 -5.84 -17.88 3.57
N LEU A 470 -5.37 -17.08 2.63
CA LEU A 470 -4.92 -15.71 2.91
C LEU A 470 -6.13 -14.81 3.14
N ARG A 471 -5.92 -13.78 3.96
CA ARG A 471 -6.92 -12.72 4.22
C ARG A 471 -6.75 -11.59 3.21
N PHE A 472 -7.61 -10.58 3.34
CA PHE A 472 -7.42 -9.29 2.68
C PHE A 472 -5.98 -8.83 2.85
N GLY A 473 -5.36 -8.51 1.73
CA GLY A 473 -4.03 -7.99 1.65
C GLY A 473 -4.00 -6.51 1.35
N LEU A 474 -2.98 -5.83 1.88
CA LEU A 474 -2.59 -4.51 1.40
C LEU A 474 -1.43 -4.69 0.40
N HIS A 475 -0.31 -4.01 0.60
CA HIS A 475 0.73 -3.92 -0.42
C HIS A 475 1.73 -5.07 -0.40
N GLY A 476 2.38 -5.28 -1.54
CA GLY A 476 3.48 -6.23 -1.69
C GLY A 476 4.48 -5.83 -2.77
N ASN A 477 5.71 -6.32 -2.64
CA ASN A 477 6.83 -5.96 -3.51
C ASN A 477 7.65 -7.18 -3.88
N TRP A 478 8.18 -7.15 -5.10
CA TRP A 478 9.18 -8.10 -5.58
C TRP A 478 10.58 -7.60 -5.22
N ALA A 479 11.45 -8.51 -4.82
CA ALA A 479 12.89 -8.29 -4.79
C ALA A 479 13.60 -9.42 -5.51
N GLU A 480 14.49 -9.07 -6.43
CA GLU A 480 15.42 -10.03 -7.04
C GLU A 480 16.32 -10.64 -5.97
N ALA A 481 16.81 -11.86 -6.20
CA ALA A 481 17.70 -12.54 -5.26
C ALA A 481 18.96 -11.70 -4.91
N ASN A 482 19.52 -10.95 -5.86
CA ASN A 482 20.68 -10.08 -5.65
C ASN A 482 20.43 -8.89 -4.69
N ALA A 483 19.17 -8.47 -4.54
CA ALA A 483 18.77 -7.40 -3.63
C ALA A 483 18.73 -7.89 -2.17
N VAL A 484 18.72 -9.21 -1.97
CA VAL A 484 18.77 -9.86 -0.68
C VAL A 484 19.97 -10.80 -0.67
N LYS A 485 21.17 -10.27 -0.38
CA LYS A 485 22.44 -11.03 -0.41
C LYS A 485 22.38 -12.41 0.25
N ALA A 486 21.63 -12.56 1.34
CA ALA A 486 21.45 -13.84 2.04
C ALA A 486 20.75 -14.93 1.19
N LEU A 487 20.03 -14.57 0.13
CA LEU A 487 19.42 -15.49 -0.84
C LEU A 487 20.40 -15.96 -1.93
N GLU A 488 21.57 -15.33 -2.07
CA GLU A 488 22.62 -15.78 -3.01
C GLU A 488 23.44 -16.96 -2.43
N GLU A 489 23.44 -17.12 -1.11
CA GLU A 489 24.22 -18.14 -0.38
C GLU A 489 23.42 -19.42 -0.05
N ALA A 490 22.11 -19.43 -0.32
CA ALA A 490 21.16 -20.51 -0.02
C ALA A 490 20.59 -21.14 -1.30
#